data_AF-A0A7K0ZZI9-F1
#
_entry.id   AF-A0A7K0ZZI9-F1
#
_cell.length_a   1.000
_cell.length_b   1.000
_cell.length_c   1.000
_cell.angle_alpha   90.00
_cell.angle_beta   90.00
_cell.angle_gamma   90.00
#
_symmetry.space_group_name_H-M   'P 1'
#
loop_
_entity.id
_entity.type
_entity.pdbx_description
1 polymer ?
#
loop_
_entity_poly.entity_id
_entity_poly.type
_entity_poly.pdbx_seq_one_letter_code
_entity_poly.pdbx_strand_id
1 'polypeptide(L)' 'PCRQVAPILDEIAGAHGDKITFFKMNVDENPVTPSSYRVTGIPTINVYQGGEVVKSIVGAKPKAALLNELADYLA' A
#
# COMPACT_ATOMS: atom_id res chain seq x y z
N PRO A 1 6.69 -9.12 -9.43
CA PRO A 1 5.58 -8.20 -9.10
C PRO A 1 5.87 -7.27 -7.91
N CYS A 2 6.10 -7.77 -6.68
CA CYS A 2 6.38 -6.90 -5.51
C CYS A 2 7.63 -6.02 -5.68
N ARG A 3 8.69 -6.55 -6.30
CA ARG A 3 9.94 -5.81 -6.58
C ARG A 3 9.77 -4.62 -7.53
N GLN A 4 8.75 -4.64 -8.39
CA GLN A 4 8.48 -3.53 -9.33
C GLN A 4 7.66 -2.42 -8.67
N VAL A 5 6.79 -2.77 -7.72
CA VAL A 5 5.95 -1.80 -6.99
C VAL A 5 6.73 -1.11 -5.87
N ALA A 6 7.71 -1.80 -5.28
CA ALA A 6 8.56 -1.26 -4.21
C ALA A 6 9.19 0.12 -4.53
N PRO A 7 9.91 0.32 -5.66
CA PRO A 7 10.50 1.63 -5.96
C PRO A 7 9.45 2.69 -6.26
N ILE A 8 8.31 2.31 -6.83
CA ILE A 8 7.20 3.24 -7.09
C ILE A 8 6.64 3.78 -5.77
N LEU A 9 6.43 2.90 -4.79
CA LEU A 9 5.97 3.31 -3.46
C LEU A 9 7.01 4.16 -2.74
N ASP A 10 8.30 3.83 -2.86
CA ASP A 10 9.37 4.62 -2.24
C ASP A 10 9.47 6.03 -2.85
N GLU A 11 9.26 6.18 -4.18
CA GLU A 11 9.18 7.50 -4.82
C GLU A 11 7.97 8.32 -4.34
N ILE A 12 6.79 7.68 -4.22
CA ILE A 12 5.58 8.37 -3.71
C ILE A 12 5.78 8.75 -2.23
N ALA A 13 6.40 7.88 -1.44
CA ALA A 13 6.77 8.15 -0.06
C ALA A 13 7.76 9.31 0.05
N GLY A 14 8.74 9.40 -0.86
CA GLY A 14 9.67 10.54 -0.90
C GLY A 14 9.00 11.86 -1.28
N ALA A 15 8.01 11.82 -2.17
CA ALA A 15 7.30 13.02 -2.64
C ALA A 15 6.18 13.49 -1.68
N HIS A 16 5.57 12.57 -0.93
CA HIS A 16 4.38 12.84 -0.11
C HIS A 16 4.48 12.32 1.33
N GLY A 17 5.69 12.01 1.80
CA GLY A 17 5.93 11.43 3.13
C GLY A 17 5.42 12.26 4.30
N ASP A 18 5.24 13.57 4.09
CA ASP A 18 4.66 14.48 5.09
C ASP A 18 3.14 14.28 5.27
N LYS A 19 2.45 13.70 4.29
CA LYS A 19 1.00 13.49 4.31
C LYS A 19 0.60 12.05 4.57
N ILE A 20 1.39 11.10 4.08
CA ILE A 20 1.10 9.67 4.20
C ILE A 20 2.37 8.90 4.58
N THR A 21 2.25 8.02 5.57
CA THR A 21 3.35 7.15 5.98
C THR A 21 3.23 5.81 5.28
N PHE A 22 4.26 5.43 4.53
CA PHE A 22 4.33 4.14 3.87
C PHE A 22 5.07 3.13 4.75
N PHE A 23 4.44 1.98 4.99
CA PHE A 23 5.06 0.85 5.69
C PHE A 23 5.07 -0.38 4.79
N LYS A 24 6.21 -1.10 4.78
CA LYS A 24 6.33 -2.42 4.15
C LYS A 24 6.22 -3.47 5.24
N MET A 25 5.29 -4.41 5.07
CA MET A 25 5.14 -5.59 5.93
C MET A 25 5.45 -6.84 5.11
N ASN A 26 6.31 -7.70 5.64
CA ASN A 26 6.54 -9.01 5.07
C ASN A 26 5.46 -9.99 5.57
N VAL A 27 4.71 -10.57 4.63
CA VAL A 27 3.65 -11.54 4.91
C VAL A 27 4.20 -12.89 5.37
N ASP A 28 5.43 -13.25 4.97
CA ASP A 28 6.08 -14.51 5.37
C ASP A 28 6.44 -14.49 6.87
N GLU A 29 6.85 -13.32 7.37
CA GLU A 29 7.18 -13.11 8.79
C GLU A 29 5.94 -12.82 9.64
N ASN A 30 4.86 -12.35 9.02
CA ASN A 30 3.62 -11.95 9.70
C ASN A 30 2.40 -12.59 9.02
N PRO A 31 2.15 -13.90 9.17
CA PRO A 31 1.06 -14.58 8.47
C PRO A 31 -0.33 -14.23 9.01
N VAL A 32 -0.44 -13.80 10.27
CA VAL A 32 -1.73 -13.52 10.93
C VAL A 32 -2.36 -12.22 10.43
N THR A 33 -1.57 -11.14 10.35
CA THR A 33 -2.06 -9.80 9.98
C THR A 33 -2.73 -9.76 8.60
N PRO A 34 -2.13 -10.30 7.51
CA PRO A 34 -2.77 -10.36 6.20
C PRO A 34 -4.07 -11.15 6.22
N SER A 35 -4.14 -12.27 6.96
CA SER A 35 -5.37 -13.05 7.11
C SER A 35 -6.47 -12.26 7.83
N SER A 36 -6.13 -11.52 8.89
CA SER A 36 -7.07 -10.66 9.62
C SER A 36 -7.67 -9.57 8.73
N TYR A 37 -6.86 -9.00 7.81
CA TYR A 37 -7.32 -8.00 6.83
C TYR A 37 -7.84 -8.59 5.52
N ARG A 38 -8.07 -9.92 5.47
CA ARG A 38 -8.60 -10.64 4.30
C ARG A 38 -7.77 -10.43 3.03
N VAL A 39 -6.45 -10.30 3.17
CA VAL A 39 -5.50 -10.21 2.06
C VAL A 39 -5.46 -11.57 1.35
N THR A 40 -6.04 -11.64 0.15
CA THR A 40 -6.14 -12.88 -0.64
C THR A 40 -5.05 -13.04 -1.69
N GLY A 41 -4.22 -12.01 -1.90
CA GLY A 41 -3.16 -12.03 -2.90
C GLY A 41 -2.10 -10.96 -2.64
N ILE A 42 -0.88 -11.19 -3.12
CA ILE A 42 0.24 -10.25 -3.03
C ILE A 42 0.68 -9.77 -4.42
N PRO A 43 1.06 -8.49 -4.58
CA PRO A 43 1.09 -7.44 -3.57
C PRO A 43 -0.33 -6.91 -3.24
N THR A 44 -0.56 -6.54 -1.98
CA THR A 44 -1.75 -5.80 -1.54
C THR A 44 -1.32 -4.56 -0.77
N ILE A 45 -1.96 -3.43 -1.06
CA ILE A 45 -1.71 -2.15 -0.42
C ILE A 45 -3.00 -1.74 0.29
N ASN A 46 -2.94 -1.66 1.62
CA ASN A 46 -4.04 -1.15 2.43
C ASN A 46 -3.70 0.26 2.90
N VAL A 47 -4.65 1.18 2.77
CA VAL A 47 -4.58 2.53 3.33
C VAL A 47 -5.33 2.53 4.64
N TYR A 48 -4.67 3.00 5.69
CA TYR A 48 -5.24 3.09 7.03
C TYR A 48 -5.46 4.56 7.41
N GLN A 49 -6.64 4.87 7.93
CA GLN A 49 -6.96 6.19 8.48
C GLN A 49 -7.70 5.99 9.80
N GLY A 50 -7.20 6.60 10.89
CA GLY A 50 -7.81 6.41 12.22
C GLY A 50 -7.76 4.98 12.76
N GLY A 51 -6.90 4.11 12.22
CA GLY A 51 -6.81 2.70 12.60
C GLY A 51 -7.71 1.76 11.79
N GLU A 52 -8.54 2.29 10.88
CA GLU A 52 -9.39 1.50 9.99
C GLU A 52 -8.87 1.49 8.55
N VAL A 53 -9.14 0.39 7.84
CA VAL A 53 -8.79 0.27 6.41
C VAL A 53 -9.81 1.06 5.60
N VAL A 54 -9.41 2.21 5.08
CA VAL A 54 -10.24 3.06 4.21
C VAL A 54 -10.15 2.68 2.73
N LYS A 55 -9.07 2.01 2.34
CA LYS A 55 -8.86 1.53 0.98
C LYS A 55 -8.04 0.25 0.97
N SER A 56 -8.41 -0.69 0.11
CA SER A 56 -7.59 -1.88 -0.18
C SER A 56 -7.38 -1.99 -1.70
N ILE A 57 -6.13 -2.07 -2.11
CA ILE A 57 -5.71 -2.21 -3.50
C ILE A 57 -5.00 -3.55 -3.61
N VAL A 58 -5.65 -4.50 -4.27
CA VAL A 58 -5.10 -5.83 -4.50
C VAL A 58 -4.44 -5.88 -5.89
N GLY A 59 -3.22 -6.39 -5.94
CA GLY A 59 -2.45 -6.59 -7.16
C GLY A 59 -1.43 -5.49 -7.46
N ALA A 60 -0.50 -5.81 -8.36
CA ALA A 60 0.50 -4.85 -8.82
C ALA A 60 -0.13 -3.92 -9.87
N LYS A 61 -0.26 -2.63 -9.54
CA LYS A 61 -0.71 -1.58 -10.46
C LYS A 61 0.47 -0.67 -10.89
N PRO A 62 0.43 -0.07 -12.09
CA PRO A 62 1.44 0.90 -12.51
C PRO A 62 1.37 2.19 -11.67
N LYS A 63 2.47 2.96 -11.66
CA LYS A 63 2.62 4.20 -10.87
C LYS A 63 1.45 5.17 -11.03
N ALA A 64 1.02 5.43 -12.27
CA ALA A 64 -0.09 6.35 -12.54
C ALA A 64 -1.40 5.88 -11.89
N ALA A 65 -1.67 4.58 -11.90
CA ALA A 65 -2.87 4.03 -11.26
C ALA A 65 -2.76 4.07 -9.73
N LEU A 66 -1.59 3.79 -9.16
CA LEU A 66 -1.37 3.92 -7.71
C LEU A 66 -1.50 5.37 -7.25
N LEU A 67 -0.94 6.32 -8.01
CA LEU A 67 -1.09 7.75 -7.73
C LEU A 67 -2.56 8.18 -7.78
N ASN A 68 -3.33 7.72 -8.77
CA ASN A 68 -4.76 8.01 -8.82
C ASN A 68 -5.54 7.40 -7.65
N GLU A 69 -5.24 6.17 -7.27
CA GLU A 69 -5.92 5.50 -6.15
C GLU A 69 -5.54 6.11 -4.79
N LEU A 70 -4.33 6.67 -4.70
CA LEU A 70 -3.84 7.37 -3.51
C LEU A 70 -4.16 8.87 -3.53
N ALA A 71 -4.58 9.44 -4.66
CA ALA A 71 -4.76 10.88 -4.85
C ALA A 71 -5.66 11.49 -3.76
N ASP A 72 -6.74 10.78 -3.41
CA ASP A 72 -7.69 11.18 -2.37
C ASP A 72 -7.05 11.31 -0.97
N TYR A 73 -5.91 10.65 -0.75
CA TYR A 73 -5.16 10.64 0.52
C TYR A 73 -3.86 11.45 0.46
N LEU A 74 -3.44 11.89 -0.75
CA LEU A 74 -2.27 12.74 -0.98
C LEU A 74 -2.63 14.24 -1.06
N ALA A 75 -3.94 14.56 -1.07
CA ALA A 75 -4.48 15.91 -1.15
C ALA A 75 -4.18 16.76 0.10
#